data_AF-A0A8J3Z1V8-F1
#
_entry.id   AF-A0A8J3Z1V8-F1
#
_cell.length_a   1.000
_cell.length_b   1.000
_cell.length_c   1.000
_cell.angle_alpha   90.00
_cell.angle_beta   90.00
_cell.angle_gamma   90.00
#
_symmetry.space_group_name_H-M   'P 1'
#
loop_
_entity.id
_entity.type
_entity.pdbx_description
1 polymer ?
#
loop_
_entity_poly.entity_id
_entity_poly.type
_entity_poly.pdbx_seq_one_letter_code
_entity_poly.pdbx_strand_id
1 'polypeptide(L)'
;MSGRNDRSVLVSVLLAAILVVAALAWLGFQRVGGTPDTAAETSDEVAVEGAPLEVAGSASVPPADPTNLTYQRVADPNRTIAKDAAGRTVAVFTDGARSVRLSGPVRRFAEPKFTTATVTTDAWIRLAPQEWKAGEEKAAWYKPWITAALADKAPDALAVAMQYVQGAPEQKDAKGVRFAGDADFGPFSETDPDGRAENSDFFDYLGIQYQFSDGGRSQPQADRNGDLDCSGFVRIVYGYRLGYPVRSQNTAGAGLPRRAFAMSQFGPGVAIAADKGTQVRDFNRMQNGDLVFFNLDPSDGTQADHSGIYLGVDDAGHHRFLSSRSKANGPTFGDFGGPAILDGGGHFATKFRTVRRL
;
A
#
# COMPACT_ATOMS: atom_id res chain seq x y z
N MET A 1 -8.80 64.44 40.47
CA MET A 1 -8.24 63.46 39.52
C MET A 1 -8.72 62.08 39.92
N SER A 2 -9.70 61.57 39.18
CA SER A 2 -10.38 60.29 39.37
C SER A 2 -9.74 59.23 38.46
N GLY A 3 -9.73 57.97 38.89
CA GLY A 3 -9.36 56.85 38.01
C GLY A 3 -8.62 55.70 38.69
N ARG A 4 -9.28 55.00 39.61
CA ARG A 4 -8.85 53.68 40.12
C ARG A 4 -10.08 52.79 40.17
N ASN A 5 -10.29 51.96 39.15
CA ASN A 5 -11.13 50.75 39.15
C ASN A 5 -11.27 50.22 37.71
N ASP A 6 -10.46 49.25 37.30
CA ASP A 6 -10.70 48.52 36.04
C ASP A 6 -10.14 47.08 35.99
N ARG A 7 -9.77 46.50 37.15
CA ARG A 7 -9.20 45.14 37.20
C ARG A 7 -10.09 44.08 37.86
N SER A 8 -11.21 44.46 38.47
CA SER A 8 -12.13 43.52 39.14
C SER A 8 -13.27 43.00 38.25
N VAL A 9 -13.59 43.68 37.15
CA VAL A 9 -14.70 43.30 36.25
C VAL A 9 -14.29 42.19 35.27
N LEU A 10 -13.04 42.18 34.81
CA LEU A 10 -12.53 41.18 33.85
C LEU A 10 -12.36 39.77 34.43
N VAL A 11 -12.06 39.64 35.73
CA VAL A 11 -11.93 38.32 36.39
C VAL A 11 -13.30 37.68 36.65
N SER A 12 -14.33 38.49 36.85
CA SER A 12 -15.69 38.01 37.17
C SER A 12 -16.42 37.46 35.94
N VAL A 13 -16.13 37.98 34.74
CA VAL A 13 -16.74 37.50 33.48
C VAL A 13 -16.11 36.18 33.00
N LEU A 14 -14.81 35.95 33.26
CA LEU A 14 -14.14 34.70 32.89
C LEU A 14 -14.58 33.50 33.75
N LEU A 15 -14.84 33.72 35.05
CA LEU A 15 -15.30 32.66 35.96
C LEU A 15 -16.75 32.22 35.68
N ALA A 16 -17.61 33.14 35.22
CA ALA A 16 -18.99 32.81 34.84
C ALA A 16 -19.06 31.98 33.54
N ALA A 17 -18.17 32.23 32.57
CA ALA A 17 -18.13 31.48 31.31
C ALA A 17 -17.65 30.03 31.48
N ILE A 18 -16.72 29.77 32.41
CA ILE A 18 -16.19 28.42 32.68
C ILE A 18 -17.23 27.53 33.38
N LEU A 19 -18.10 28.09 34.22
CA LEU A 19 -19.15 27.34 34.93
C LEU A 19 -20.31 26.91 34.01
N VAL A 20 -20.63 27.68 32.97
CA VAL A 20 -21.71 27.35 32.01
C VAL A 20 -21.31 26.20 31.08
N VAL A 21 -20.03 26.10 30.70
CA VAL A 21 -19.54 25.01 29.83
C VAL A 21 -19.43 23.68 30.59
N ALA A 22 -19.05 23.70 31.89
CA ALA A 22 -19.00 22.50 32.72
C ALA A 22 -20.41 21.93 33.04
N ALA A 23 -21.42 22.79 33.20
CA ALA A 23 -22.79 22.36 33.46
C ALA A 23 -23.46 21.68 32.24
N LEU A 24 -23.11 22.10 31.02
CA LEU A 24 -23.61 21.48 29.79
C LEU A 24 -22.92 20.14 29.46
N ALA A 25 -21.67 19.95 29.87
CA ALA A 25 -20.96 18.68 29.73
C ALA A 25 -21.49 17.58 30.69
N TRP A 26 -21.95 17.96 31.89
CA TRP A 26 -22.52 17.01 32.85
C TRP A 26 -23.95 16.58 32.49
N LEU A 27 -24.77 17.46 31.90
CA LEU A 27 -26.14 17.10 31.49
C LEU A 27 -26.19 16.19 30.25
N GLY A 28 -25.16 16.21 29.39
CA GLY A 28 -25.03 15.29 28.25
C GLY A 28 -24.61 13.87 28.64
N PHE A 29 -23.91 13.72 29.77
CA PHE A 29 -23.38 12.43 30.25
C PHE A 29 -24.42 11.58 31.00
N GLN A 30 -25.56 12.15 31.41
CA GLN A 30 -26.61 11.42 32.14
C GLN A 30 -27.72 10.81 31.25
N ARG A 31 -27.58 10.82 29.92
CA ARG A 31 -28.62 10.30 29.01
C ARG A 31 -28.34 8.95 28.33
N VAL A 32 -27.30 8.23 28.72
CA VAL A 32 -27.05 6.84 28.30
C VAL A 32 -26.68 6.00 29.51
N GLY A 33 -27.68 5.70 30.33
CA GLY A 33 -27.58 4.78 31.46
C GLY A 33 -28.76 3.80 31.42
N GLY A 34 -28.53 2.65 30.80
CA GLY A 34 -29.42 1.48 30.87
C GLY A 34 -28.59 0.26 31.23
N THR A 35 -28.77 -0.25 32.44
CA THR A 35 -28.18 -1.49 32.99
C THR A 35 -28.97 -2.73 32.54
N PRO A 36 -28.43 -3.95 32.76
CA PRO A 36 -28.43 -5.03 31.77
C PRO A 36 -29.57 -6.03 31.95
N ASP A 37 -30.01 -6.62 30.85
CA ASP A 37 -30.76 -7.87 30.89
C ASP A 37 -29.96 -9.01 30.26
N THR A 38 -30.01 -10.13 30.98
CA THR A 38 -29.24 -11.34 30.76
C THR A 38 -30.05 -12.24 29.84
N ALA A 39 -29.53 -12.58 28.67
CA ALA A 39 -30.03 -13.70 27.88
C ALA A 39 -28.84 -14.40 27.21
N ALA A 40 -28.57 -15.60 27.69
CA ALA A 40 -27.70 -16.55 27.01
C ALA A 40 -28.43 -17.09 25.78
N GLU A 41 -27.88 -16.89 24.60
CA GLU A 41 -28.16 -17.73 23.43
C GLU A 41 -26.89 -17.99 22.64
N THR A 42 -26.76 -19.25 22.27
CA THR A 42 -25.76 -19.91 21.43
C THR A 42 -25.87 -19.51 19.96
N SER A 43 -24.81 -19.82 19.17
CA SER A 43 -24.68 -19.73 17.69
C SER A 43 -24.65 -18.30 17.12
N ASP A 44 -23.85 -17.90 16.13
CA ASP A 44 -23.14 -18.58 15.06
C ASP A 44 -21.87 -17.80 14.68
N GLU A 45 -20.94 -18.51 14.09
CA GLU A 45 -19.72 -18.01 13.46
C GLU A 45 -20.05 -17.11 12.27
N VAL A 46 -19.97 -15.78 12.46
CA VAL A 46 -20.13 -14.81 11.36
C VAL A 46 -18.76 -14.52 10.75
N ALA A 47 -18.51 -15.11 9.58
CA ALA A 47 -17.49 -14.64 8.66
C ALA A 47 -17.83 -13.20 8.23
N VAL A 48 -17.02 -12.23 8.65
CA VAL A 48 -17.18 -10.83 8.23
C VAL A 48 -16.36 -10.61 6.96
N GLU A 49 -17.09 -10.40 5.87
CA GLU A 49 -16.64 -10.15 4.51
C GLU A 49 -15.83 -8.83 4.43
N GLY A 50 -14.67 -8.89 3.77
CA GLY A 50 -13.79 -7.74 3.55
C GLY A 50 -14.41 -6.68 2.63
N ALA A 51 -13.85 -5.47 2.59
CA ALA A 51 -14.25 -4.40 1.66
C ALA A 51 -14.51 -4.96 0.23
N PRO A 52 -15.60 -4.57 -0.45
CA PRO A 52 -16.08 -5.31 -1.61
C PRO A 52 -15.10 -5.16 -2.77
N LEU A 53 -14.37 -6.23 -3.06
CA LEU A 53 -13.84 -6.47 -4.38
C LEU A 53 -15.04 -6.74 -5.30
N GLU A 54 -15.51 -5.71 -6.00
CA GLU A 54 -16.51 -5.94 -7.04
C GLU A 54 -15.84 -6.66 -8.21
N VAL A 55 -16.18 -7.95 -8.36
CA VAL A 55 -15.95 -8.69 -9.60
C VAL A 55 -16.93 -8.13 -10.61
N ALA A 56 -16.46 -7.21 -11.46
CA ALA A 56 -17.28 -6.64 -12.53
C ALA A 56 -17.82 -7.77 -13.41
N GLY A 57 -19.15 -7.85 -13.55
CA GLY A 57 -19.83 -8.84 -14.38
C GLY A 57 -19.44 -8.71 -15.85
N SER A 58 -18.42 -9.43 -16.26
CA SER A 58 -18.05 -9.67 -17.65
C SER A 58 -17.89 -11.18 -17.84
N ALA A 59 -18.28 -11.69 -19.01
CA ALA A 59 -18.25 -13.11 -19.35
C ALA A 59 -16.96 -13.76 -18.83
N SER A 60 -17.10 -14.78 -17.98
CA SER A 60 -15.97 -15.44 -17.33
C SER A 60 -15.05 -16.02 -18.39
N VAL A 61 -13.90 -15.38 -18.59
CA VAL A 61 -12.81 -15.91 -19.40
C VAL A 61 -12.43 -17.26 -18.78
N PRO A 62 -12.52 -18.39 -19.52
CA PRO A 62 -12.21 -19.68 -18.95
C PRO A 62 -10.77 -19.69 -18.44
N PRO A 63 -10.50 -20.32 -17.27
CA PRO A 63 -9.18 -20.38 -16.67
C PRO A 63 -8.13 -20.85 -17.69
N ALA A 64 -6.96 -20.24 -17.66
CA ALA A 64 -5.85 -20.69 -18.51
C ALA A 64 -5.46 -22.12 -18.14
N ASP A 65 -5.28 -22.98 -19.15
CA ASP A 65 -4.70 -24.31 -18.98
C ASP A 65 -3.17 -24.19 -18.87
N PRO A 66 -2.57 -24.47 -17.70
CA PRO A 66 -1.12 -24.36 -17.51
C PRO A 66 -0.32 -25.44 -18.25
N THR A 67 -0.96 -26.48 -18.78
CA THR A 67 -0.27 -27.62 -19.41
C THR A 67 0.13 -27.37 -20.86
N ASN A 68 -0.51 -26.41 -21.52
CA ASN A 68 -0.31 -26.12 -22.94
C ASN A 68 0.05 -24.65 -23.18
N LEU A 69 1.09 -24.18 -22.48
CA LEU A 69 1.61 -22.82 -22.62
C LEU A 69 2.70 -22.74 -23.68
N THR A 70 2.67 -21.67 -24.46
CA THR A 70 3.73 -21.26 -25.38
C THR A 70 4.45 -20.04 -24.81
N TYR A 71 5.73 -19.86 -25.19
CA TYR A 71 6.60 -18.85 -24.60
C TYR A 71 7.16 -17.95 -25.68
N GLN A 72 6.97 -16.65 -25.51
CA GLN A 72 7.49 -15.62 -26.40
C GLN A 72 8.46 -14.73 -25.64
N ARG A 73 9.69 -14.58 -26.17
CA ARG A 73 10.64 -13.58 -25.69
C ARG A 73 10.34 -12.23 -26.31
N VAL A 74 10.33 -11.20 -25.46
CA VAL A 74 10.15 -9.80 -25.86
C VAL A 74 11.22 -8.96 -25.18
N ALA A 75 11.77 -7.99 -25.90
CA ALA A 75 12.73 -7.04 -25.38
C ALA A 75 12.04 -5.79 -24.82
N ASP A 76 12.80 -4.97 -24.12
CA ASP A 76 12.40 -3.68 -23.58
C ASP A 76 11.12 -3.65 -22.69
N PRO A 77 11.23 -4.06 -21.41
CA PRO A 77 12.33 -4.81 -20.83
C PRO A 77 12.35 -6.27 -21.33
N ASN A 78 13.50 -6.92 -21.21
CA ASN A 78 13.66 -8.34 -21.47
C ASN A 78 12.68 -9.16 -20.62
N ARG A 79 11.78 -9.90 -21.27
CA ARG A 79 10.70 -10.63 -20.61
C ARG A 79 10.25 -11.85 -21.40
N THR A 80 9.70 -12.83 -20.69
CA THR A 80 9.02 -13.99 -21.25
C THR A 80 7.52 -13.78 -21.07
N ILE A 81 6.77 -13.82 -22.17
CA ILE A 81 5.31 -13.82 -22.18
C ILE A 81 4.88 -15.27 -22.36
N ALA A 82 4.18 -15.82 -21.37
CA ALA A 82 3.51 -17.11 -21.49
C ALA A 82 2.10 -16.88 -22.08
N LYS A 83 1.75 -17.69 -23.09
CA LYS A 83 0.45 -17.64 -23.76
C LYS A 83 -0.22 -19.01 -23.75
N ASP A 84 -1.54 -19.03 -23.63
CA ASP A 84 -2.30 -20.27 -23.77
C ASP A 84 -2.47 -20.69 -25.24
N ALA A 85 -3.16 -21.81 -25.45
CA ALA A 85 -3.47 -22.35 -26.79
C ALA A 85 -4.31 -21.40 -27.66
N ALA A 86 -5.07 -20.46 -27.06
CA ALA A 86 -5.82 -19.43 -27.78
C ALA A 86 -4.97 -18.17 -28.07
N GLY A 87 -3.68 -18.17 -27.70
CA GLY A 87 -2.76 -17.05 -27.89
C GLY A 87 -2.93 -15.92 -26.87
N ARG A 88 -3.76 -16.10 -25.83
CA ARG A 88 -3.97 -15.09 -24.78
C ARG A 88 -2.77 -15.09 -23.84
N THR A 89 -2.29 -13.90 -23.45
CA THR A 89 -1.25 -13.77 -22.44
C THR A 89 -1.77 -14.22 -21.09
N VAL A 90 -1.12 -15.22 -20.49
CA VAL A 90 -1.47 -15.74 -19.15
C VAL A 90 -0.53 -15.23 -18.07
N ALA A 91 0.74 -14.98 -18.42
CA ALA A 91 1.75 -14.52 -17.49
C ALA A 91 2.84 -13.72 -18.20
N VAL A 92 3.37 -12.71 -17.53
CA VAL A 92 4.53 -11.92 -17.97
C VAL A 92 5.60 -11.97 -16.91
N PHE A 93 6.74 -12.56 -17.27
CA PHE A 93 7.93 -12.68 -16.42
C PHE A 93 8.99 -11.73 -16.93
N THR A 94 9.49 -10.82 -16.08
CA THR A 94 10.53 -9.87 -16.47
C THR A 94 11.88 -10.34 -15.94
N ASP A 95 12.91 -10.35 -16.78
CA ASP A 95 14.24 -10.79 -16.36
C ASP A 95 14.75 -9.94 -15.19
N GLY A 96 15.29 -10.60 -14.17
CA GLY A 96 15.75 -9.99 -12.92
C GLY A 96 14.64 -9.66 -11.92
N ALA A 97 13.37 -9.87 -12.25
CA ALA A 97 12.23 -9.65 -11.35
C ALA A 97 11.66 -10.97 -10.82
N ARG A 98 11.11 -10.95 -9.61
CA ARG A 98 10.30 -12.02 -9.01
C ARG A 98 8.81 -11.77 -9.13
N SER A 99 8.39 -10.52 -9.24
CA SER A 99 7.00 -10.16 -9.48
C SER A 99 6.58 -10.58 -10.89
N VAL A 100 5.46 -11.28 -10.97
CA VAL A 100 4.90 -11.82 -12.20
C VAL A 100 3.49 -11.31 -12.33
N ARG A 101 3.19 -10.65 -13.44
CA ARG A 101 1.82 -10.29 -13.82
C ARG A 101 1.16 -11.52 -14.43
N LEU A 102 0.16 -12.06 -13.74
CA LEU A 102 -0.77 -13.04 -14.29
C LEU A 102 -2.01 -12.35 -14.84
N SER A 103 -2.62 -12.92 -15.88
CA SER A 103 -3.96 -12.53 -16.33
C SER A 103 -4.97 -13.43 -15.63
N GLY A 104 -5.88 -12.84 -14.85
CA GLY A 104 -6.89 -13.56 -14.08
C GLY A 104 -8.28 -12.91 -14.18
N PRO A 105 -9.21 -13.24 -13.28
CA PRO A 105 -10.51 -12.61 -13.24
C PRO A 105 -10.41 -11.08 -13.13
N VAL A 106 -11.23 -10.38 -13.91
CA VAL A 106 -11.33 -8.91 -13.86
C VAL A 106 -11.93 -8.49 -12.53
N ARG A 107 -11.35 -7.46 -11.92
CA ARG A 107 -11.79 -6.86 -10.67
C ARG A 107 -11.65 -5.35 -10.71
N ARG A 108 -12.44 -4.68 -9.88
CA ARG A 108 -12.44 -3.23 -9.73
C ARG A 108 -11.95 -2.83 -8.34
N PHE A 109 -11.04 -1.88 -8.28
CA PHE A 109 -10.64 -1.20 -7.05
C PHE A 109 -11.31 0.16 -6.97
N ALA A 110 -11.91 0.47 -5.81
CA ALA A 110 -12.59 1.72 -5.50
C ALA A 110 -12.22 2.18 -4.10
N GLU A 111 -12.07 3.50 -3.91
CA GLU A 111 -11.79 4.15 -2.63
C GLU A 111 -12.60 5.46 -2.55
N PRO A 112 -13.94 5.36 -2.41
CA PRO A 112 -14.86 6.49 -2.62
C PRO A 112 -14.65 7.66 -1.65
N LYS A 113 -13.93 7.44 -0.55
CA LYS A 113 -13.66 8.48 0.45
C LYS A 113 -12.76 9.59 -0.09
N PHE A 114 -11.77 9.26 -0.92
CA PHE A 114 -10.76 10.21 -1.37
C PHE A 114 -10.71 10.39 -2.89
N THR A 115 -11.45 9.60 -3.66
CA THR A 115 -11.60 9.79 -5.11
C THR A 115 -12.87 9.11 -5.63
N THR A 116 -13.40 9.59 -6.76
CA THR A 116 -14.46 8.90 -7.51
C THR A 116 -13.93 7.93 -8.54
N ALA A 117 -12.63 8.00 -8.84
CA ALA A 117 -12.04 7.17 -9.86
C ALA A 117 -11.87 5.73 -9.39
N THR A 118 -11.82 4.84 -10.37
CA THR A 118 -11.70 3.41 -10.12
C THR A 118 -10.71 2.78 -11.06
N VAL A 119 -10.04 1.71 -10.60
CA VAL A 119 -9.09 0.96 -11.43
C VAL A 119 -9.68 -0.41 -11.69
N THR A 120 -9.97 -0.72 -12.96
CA THR A 120 -10.43 -2.04 -13.39
C THR A 120 -9.29 -2.79 -14.05
N THR A 121 -8.97 -3.98 -13.57
CA THR A 121 -7.83 -4.75 -14.08
C THR A 121 -8.04 -6.26 -14.01
N ASP A 122 -7.42 -6.98 -14.93
CA ASP A 122 -7.23 -8.44 -14.94
C ASP A 122 -5.86 -8.86 -14.38
N ALA A 123 -5.04 -7.90 -13.93
CA ALA A 123 -3.69 -8.16 -13.46
C ALA A 123 -3.72 -8.74 -12.05
N TRP A 124 -3.09 -9.90 -11.89
CA TRP A 124 -2.84 -10.57 -10.60
C TRP A 124 -1.34 -10.71 -10.39
N ILE A 125 -0.80 -10.07 -9.36
CA ILE A 125 0.64 -9.92 -9.14
C ILE A 125 1.11 -10.92 -8.08
N ARG A 126 1.81 -11.95 -8.54
CA ARG A 126 2.39 -13.02 -7.69
C ARG A 126 3.90 -12.92 -7.63
N LEU A 127 4.50 -13.54 -6.63
CA LEU A 127 5.96 -13.65 -6.51
C LEU A 127 6.43 -15.05 -6.91
N ALA A 128 7.33 -15.09 -7.89
CA ALA A 128 8.15 -16.25 -8.17
C ALA A 128 9.11 -16.53 -7.00
N PRO A 129 9.53 -17.80 -6.79
CA PRO A 129 10.44 -18.17 -5.72
C PRO A 129 11.84 -17.56 -5.91
N GLN A 130 12.21 -17.23 -7.15
CA GLN A 130 13.47 -16.61 -7.51
C GLN A 130 13.30 -15.65 -8.69
N GLU A 131 14.31 -14.82 -8.94
CA GLU A 131 14.33 -13.89 -10.08
C GLU A 131 14.22 -14.66 -11.40
N TRP A 132 13.42 -14.14 -12.31
CA TRP A 132 13.29 -14.71 -13.63
C TRP A 132 14.55 -14.49 -14.48
N LYS A 133 14.88 -15.47 -15.30
CA LYS A 133 15.95 -15.43 -16.30
C LYS A 133 15.43 -16.02 -17.60
N ALA A 134 16.01 -15.60 -18.72
CA ALA A 134 15.67 -16.19 -20.01
C ALA A 134 15.88 -17.71 -19.98
N GLY A 135 14.85 -18.48 -20.37
CA GLY A 135 14.89 -19.95 -20.36
C GLY A 135 14.34 -20.61 -19.08
N GLU A 136 13.98 -19.84 -18.05
CA GLU A 136 13.42 -20.39 -16.80
C GLU A 136 12.10 -21.15 -16.99
N GLU A 137 11.40 -20.99 -18.12
CA GLU A 137 10.24 -21.81 -18.46
C GLU A 137 10.56 -23.31 -18.55
N LYS A 138 11.85 -23.67 -18.65
CA LYS A 138 12.35 -25.05 -18.67
C LYS A 138 12.82 -25.54 -17.30
N ALA A 139 12.89 -24.65 -16.30
CA ALA A 139 13.40 -24.98 -14.98
C ALA A 139 12.40 -25.86 -14.21
N ALA A 140 12.91 -26.72 -13.33
CA ALA A 140 12.09 -27.68 -12.58
C ALA A 140 11.05 -27.01 -11.67
N TRP A 141 11.35 -25.82 -11.14
CA TRP A 141 10.45 -25.08 -10.26
C TRP A 141 9.26 -24.46 -11.02
N TYR A 142 9.43 -24.17 -12.31
CA TYR A 142 8.52 -23.30 -13.04
C TYR A 142 7.14 -23.92 -13.25
N LYS A 143 7.06 -25.15 -13.80
CA LYS A 143 5.76 -25.80 -14.08
C LYS A 143 4.89 -25.99 -12.83
N PRO A 144 5.43 -26.50 -11.69
CA PRO A 144 4.67 -26.54 -10.44
C PRO A 144 4.22 -25.16 -9.99
N TRP A 145 5.11 -24.16 -10.07
CA TRP A 145 4.80 -22.81 -9.62
C TRP A 145 3.70 -22.13 -10.47
N ILE A 146 3.80 -22.13 -11.80
CA ILE A 146 2.80 -21.44 -12.65
C ILE A 146 1.43 -22.10 -12.55
N THR A 147 1.39 -23.43 -12.40
CA THR A 147 0.14 -24.18 -12.16
C THR A 147 -0.52 -23.74 -10.86
N ALA A 148 0.25 -23.68 -9.77
CA ALA A 148 -0.24 -23.22 -8.48
C ALA A 148 -0.65 -21.74 -8.52
N ALA A 149 0.16 -20.88 -9.14
CA ALA A 149 -0.06 -19.44 -9.18
C ALA A 149 -1.31 -19.06 -10.01
N LEU A 150 -1.62 -19.79 -11.08
CA LEU A 150 -2.86 -19.61 -11.86
C LEU A 150 -4.11 -20.12 -11.14
N ALA A 151 -3.96 -21.11 -10.25
CA ALA A 151 -5.05 -21.65 -9.43
C ALA A 151 -5.26 -20.87 -8.11
N ASP A 152 -4.28 -20.07 -7.70
CA ASP A 152 -4.28 -19.35 -6.44
C ASP A 152 -5.32 -18.22 -6.41
N LYS A 153 -6.29 -18.34 -5.50
CA LYS A 153 -7.36 -17.36 -5.26
C LYS A 153 -7.08 -16.43 -4.09
N ALA A 154 -5.98 -16.62 -3.36
CA ALA A 154 -5.62 -15.73 -2.26
C ALA A 154 -5.36 -14.30 -2.76
N PRO A 155 -5.47 -13.27 -1.91
CA PRO A 155 -5.11 -11.91 -2.29
C PRO A 155 -3.70 -11.83 -2.88
N ASP A 156 -3.56 -11.18 -4.04
CA ASP A 156 -2.28 -10.89 -4.68
C ASP A 156 -1.77 -9.50 -4.23
N ALA A 157 -0.66 -9.01 -4.77
CA ALA A 157 -0.07 -7.75 -4.28
C ALA A 157 -1.03 -6.56 -4.31
N LEU A 158 -1.86 -6.43 -5.35
CA LEU A 158 -2.81 -5.32 -5.45
C LEU A 158 -3.95 -5.47 -4.44
N ALA A 159 -4.51 -6.67 -4.30
CA ALA A 159 -5.56 -6.92 -3.31
C ALA A 159 -5.04 -6.77 -1.88
N VAL A 160 -3.82 -7.24 -1.58
CA VAL A 160 -3.17 -7.04 -0.27
C VAL A 160 -2.95 -5.56 0.01
N ALA A 161 -2.51 -4.79 -0.99
CA ALA A 161 -2.30 -3.35 -0.86
C ALA A 161 -3.59 -2.61 -0.46
N MET A 162 -4.74 -3.03 -1.02
CA MET A 162 -6.07 -2.50 -0.66
C MET A 162 -6.53 -2.83 0.76
N GLN A 163 -5.87 -3.75 1.48
CA GLN A 163 -6.27 -4.11 2.84
C GLN A 163 -5.76 -3.14 3.91
N TYR A 164 -5.07 -2.07 3.51
CA TYR A 164 -4.54 -1.05 4.42
C TYR A 164 -5.07 0.35 4.13
N VAL A 165 -5.98 0.48 3.17
CA VAL A 165 -6.63 1.77 2.92
C VAL A 165 -7.62 2.09 4.03
N GLN A 166 -8.06 3.34 4.07
CA GLN A 166 -8.96 3.80 5.09
C GLN A 166 -10.27 3.01 5.15
N GLY A 167 -10.65 2.57 6.35
CA GLY A 167 -11.83 1.76 6.60
C GLY A 167 -11.68 0.29 6.19
N ALA A 168 -10.50 -0.17 5.78
CA ALA A 168 -10.27 -1.59 5.53
C ALA A 168 -10.47 -2.40 6.81
N PRO A 169 -11.21 -3.53 6.75
CA PRO A 169 -11.55 -4.30 7.93
C PRO A 169 -10.33 -4.97 8.54
N GLU A 170 -10.26 -4.97 9.86
CA GLU A 170 -9.19 -5.63 10.58
C GLU A 170 -9.24 -7.15 10.39
N GLN A 171 -8.08 -7.75 10.19
CA GLN A 171 -7.89 -9.20 10.28
C GLN A 171 -6.75 -9.50 11.24
N LYS A 172 -6.97 -10.50 12.08
CA LYS A 172 -6.02 -10.94 13.10
C LYS A 172 -5.63 -12.39 12.89
N ASP A 173 -4.37 -12.70 13.15
CA ASP A 173 -3.91 -14.08 13.14
C ASP A 173 -4.36 -14.83 14.41
N ALA A 174 -4.03 -16.12 14.51
CA ALA A 174 -4.38 -16.93 15.67
C ALA A 174 -3.75 -16.45 17.00
N LYS A 175 -2.77 -15.54 16.94
CA LYS A 175 -2.11 -14.92 18.11
C LYS A 175 -2.69 -13.53 18.43
N GLY A 176 -3.69 -13.08 17.68
CA GLY A 176 -4.31 -11.77 17.84
C GLY A 176 -3.54 -10.62 17.18
N VAL A 177 -2.50 -10.91 16.40
CA VAL A 177 -1.73 -9.88 15.68
C VAL A 177 -2.56 -9.39 14.49
N ARG A 178 -2.83 -8.08 14.45
CA ARG A 178 -3.50 -7.45 13.31
C ARG A 178 -2.54 -7.44 12.12
N PHE A 179 -2.83 -8.25 11.11
CA PHE A 179 -2.00 -8.34 9.89
C PHE A 179 -2.63 -7.65 8.67
N ALA A 180 -3.86 -7.16 8.80
CA ALA A 180 -4.57 -6.38 7.79
C ALA A 180 -5.60 -5.47 8.48
N GLY A 181 -6.01 -4.39 7.80
CA GLY A 181 -6.90 -3.35 8.32
C GLY A 181 -6.32 -1.96 8.09
N ASP A 182 -7.18 -0.94 8.28
CA ASP A 182 -6.83 0.47 8.18
C ASP A 182 -5.48 0.79 8.84
N ALA A 183 -4.64 1.54 8.14
CA ALA A 183 -3.31 1.92 8.58
C ALA A 183 -3.17 3.44 8.57
N ASP A 184 -2.69 3.98 9.69
CA ASP A 184 -2.34 5.39 9.78
C ASP A 184 -0.97 5.64 9.14
N PHE A 185 -0.61 6.90 8.86
CA PHE A 185 0.73 7.21 8.33
C PHE A 185 1.81 7.20 9.41
N GLY A 186 1.46 7.69 10.60
CA GLY A 186 2.39 8.04 11.66
C GLY A 186 1.69 8.87 12.75
N PRO A 187 2.26 8.98 13.96
CA PRO A 187 1.71 9.79 15.03
C PRO A 187 1.76 11.27 14.66
N PHE A 188 0.92 12.09 15.30
CA PHE A 188 0.98 13.54 15.13
C PHE A 188 2.38 14.07 15.50
N SER A 189 2.85 15.05 14.74
CA SER A 189 4.14 15.68 14.93
C SER A 189 4.02 17.19 14.77
N GLU A 190 4.43 17.94 15.80
CA GLU A 190 4.45 19.41 15.76
C GLU A 190 5.61 19.96 14.92
N THR A 191 6.64 19.14 14.68
CA THR A 191 7.86 19.53 13.94
C THR A 191 7.85 19.07 12.48
N ASP A 192 6.95 18.15 12.12
CA ASP A 192 6.80 17.69 10.74
C ASP A 192 5.87 18.65 9.97
N PRO A 193 6.31 19.24 8.84
CA PRO A 193 5.48 20.17 8.06
C PRO A 193 4.15 19.57 7.59
N ASP A 194 4.07 18.25 7.44
CA ASP A 194 2.85 17.56 7.07
C ASP A 194 2.00 17.11 8.26
N GLY A 195 2.49 17.32 9.48
CA GLY A 195 1.76 17.15 10.74
C GLY A 195 1.80 15.73 11.30
N ARG A 196 2.51 14.80 10.66
CA ARG A 196 2.67 13.41 11.12
C ARG A 196 4.08 12.91 10.90
N ALA A 197 4.63 12.20 11.89
CA ALA A 197 6.00 11.72 11.84
C ALA A 197 6.16 10.51 10.92
N GLU A 198 7.02 10.63 9.91
CA GLU A 198 7.52 9.50 9.11
C GLU A 198 8.26 8.45 9.99
N ASN A 199 8.66 7.34 9.37
CA ASN A 199 9.45 6.23 9.92
C ASN A 199 8.66 5.05 10.53
N SER A 200 7.36 4.95 10.28
CA SER A 200 6.58 3.75 10.63
C SER A 200 6.77 2.63 9.59
N ASP A 201 7.19 1.44 10.03
CA ASP A 201 7.42 0.28 9.17
C ASP A 201 6.39 -0.84 9.45
N PHE A 202 6.43 -1.94 8.68
CA PHE A 202 5.52 -3.05 8.83
C PHE A 202 5.50 -3.66 10.24
N PHE A 203 6.63 -3.66 10.96
CA PHE A 203 6.69 -4.21 12.31
C PHE A 203 6.02 -3.28 13.34
N ASP A 204 5.99 -1.96 13.09
CA ASP A 204 5.25 -0.99 13.90
C ASP A 204 3.74 -1.20 13.71
N TYR A 205 3.28 -1.32 12.46
CA TYR A 205 1.88 -1.63 12.15
C TYR A 205 1.37 -2.89 12.87
N LEU A 206 2.18 -3.95 12.85
CA LEU A 206 1.86 -5.25 13.44
C LEU A 206 2.02 -5.26 14.98
N GLY A 207 2.76 -4.31 15.55
CA GLY A 207 3.12 -4.32 16.97
C GLY A 207 4.03 -5.50 17.36
N ILE A 208 4.89 -5.98 16.45
CA ILE A 208 5.75 -7.16 16.70
C ILE A 208 7.24 -6.83 16.62
N GLN A 209 8.05 -7.56 17.38
CA GLN A 209 9.49 -7.56 17.17
C GLN A 209 9.82 -8.31 15.88
N TYR A 210 10.78 -7.81 15.10
CA TYR A 210 11.17 -8.44 13.84
C TYR A 210 12.67 -8.68 13.74
N GLN A 211 13.04 -9.88 13.29
CA GLN A 211 14.40 -10.28 12.99
C GLN A 211 14.57 -10.37 11.47
N PHE A 212 15.41 -9.50 10.92
CA PHE A 212 15.74 -9.51 9.51
C PHE A 212 16.72 -10.63 9.17
N SER A 213 16.66 -11.10 7.92
CA SER A 213 17.58 -12.12 7.41
C SER A 213 19.04 -11.66 7.36
N ASP A 214 19.27 -10.34 7.35
CA ASP A 214 20.61 -9.74 7.43
C ASP A 214 21.11 -9.55 8.87
N GLY A 215 20.45 -10.17 9.85
CA GLY A 215 20.84 -10.14 11.26
C GLY A 215 20.33 -8.94 12.04
N GLY A 216 19.82 -7.90 11.37
CA GLY A 216 19.23 -6.74 12.03
C GLY A 216 17.98 -7.08 12.85
N ARG A 217 17.71 -6.28 13.88
CA ARG A 217 16.50 -6.40 14.71
C ARG A 217 15.79 -5.06 14.79
N SER A 218 14.47 -5.11 14.79
CA SER A 218 13.61 -3.95 15.06
C SER A 218 12.63 -4.24 16.18
N GLN A 219 12.35 -3.20 16.95
CA GLN A 219 11.33 -3.17 18.00
C GLN A 219 10.23 -2.22 17.55
N PRO A 220 8.95 -2.61 17.71
CA PRO A 220 7.84 -1.73 17.40
C PRO A 220 7.78 -0.60 18.42
N GLN A 221 7.39 0.59 17.98
CA GLN A 221 7.09 1.70 18.87
C GLN A 221 5.60 1.73 19.22
N ALA A 222 5.28 1.88 20.50
CA ALA A 222 3.89 1.79 20.99
C ALA A 222 2.97 2.88 20.40
N ASP A 223 3.51 4.08 20.18
CA ASP A 223 2.83 5.22 19.56
C ASP A 223 2.70 5.10 18.03
N ARG A 224 3.27 4.05 17.43
CA ARG A 224 3.20 3.74 15.99
C ARG A 224 2.42 2.47 15.68
N ASN A 225 1.71 1.92 16.67
CA ASN A 225 0.96 0.69 16.50
C ASN A 225 -0.20 0.90 15.51
N GLY A 226 -0.05 0.36 14.31
CA GLY A 226 -0.98 0.56 13.20
C GLY A 226 -0.52 1.53 12.13
N ASP A 227 0.70 2.02 12.23
CA ASP A 227 1.19 3.02 11.30
C ASP A 227 2.05 2.38 10.21
N LEU A 228 1.91 2.89 8.99
CA LEU A 228 2.74 2.55 7.83
C LEU A 228 3.11 3.84 7.11
N ASP A 229 4.40 4.17 7.02
CA ASP A 229 4.85 5.20 6.07
C ASP A 229 4.88 4.65 4.63
N CYS A 230 5.26 5.48 3.66
CA CYS A 230 5.22 5.13 2.24
C CYS A 230 5.97 3.82 1.92
N SER A 231 7.15 3.65 2.53
CA SER A 231 8.02 2.50 2.30
C SER A 231 7.73 1.34 3.25
N GLY A 232 7.25 1.63 4.47
CA GLY A 232 6.68 0.63 5.38
C GLY A 232 5.49 -0.09 4.76
N PHE A 233 4.63 0.65 4.05
CA PHE A 233 3.52 0.11 3.28
C PHE A 233 3.99 -0.84 2.17
N VAL A 234 5.01 -0.47 1.38
CA VAL A 234 5.59 -1.38 0.39
C VAL A 234 6.13 -2.66 1.04
N ARG A 235 6.80 -2.54 2.20
CA ARG A 235 7.38 -3.67 2.92
C ARG A 235 6.34 -4.56 3.59
N ILE A 236 5.20 -4.04 4.04
CA ILE A 236 4.14 -4.91 4.54
C ILE A 236 3.51 -5.70 3.39
N VAL A 237 3.24 -5.05 2.25
CA VAL A 237 2.60 -5.70 1.08
C VAL A 237 3.52 -6.76 0.48
N TYR A 238 4.69 -6.37 -0.02
CA TYR A 238 5.58 -7.31 -0.69
C TYR A 238 6.37 -8.16 0.29
N GLY A 239 6.81 -7.56 1.38
CA GLY A 239 7.70 -8.22 2.33
C GLY A 239 6.99 -9.19 3.25
N TYR A 240 6.30 -8.65 4.25
CA TYR A 240 5.68 -9.46 5.30
C TYR A 240 4.53 -10.32 4.76
N ARG A 241 3.65 -9.76 3.94
CA ARG A 241 2.43 -10.46 3.47
C ARG A 241 2.67 -11.40 2.30
N LEU A 242 3.57 -11.06 1.38
CA LEU A 242 3.86 -11.88 0.20
C LEU A 242 5.19 -12.65 0.28
N GLY A 243 6.01 -12.42 1.31
CA GLY A 243 7.25 -13.18 1.53
C GLY A 243 8.43 -12.73 0.66
N TYR A 244 8.42 -11.51 0.13
CA TYR A 244 9.61 -10.92 -0.48
C TYR A 244 10.65 -10.64 0.63
N PRO A 245 11.93 -10.99 0.47
CA PRO A 245 12.95 -10.65 1.45
C PRO A 245 12.98 -9.16 1.77
N VAL A 246 12.99 -8.83 3.06
CA VAL A 246 13.13 -7.45 3.57
C VAL A 246 14.36 -7.38 4.45
N ARG A 247 15.00 -6.20 4.51
CA ARG A 247 16.27 -6.05 5.20
C ARG A 247 16.35 -4.82 6.11
N SER A 248 17.24 -4.84 7.09
CA SER A 248 17.35 -3.76 8.08
C SER A 248 18.09 -2.52 7.57
N GLN A 249 18.96 -2.69 6.58
CA GLN A 249 19.88 -1.65 6.11
C GLN A 249 19.40 -0.94 4.83
N ASN A 250 19.89 0.29 4.63
CA ASN A 250 19.64 1.14 3.46
C ASN A 250 20.76 1.08 2.41
N THR A 251 21.50 -0.03 2.38
CA THR A 251 22.61 -0.28 1.45
C THR A 251 22.24 -1.35 0.42
N ALA A 252 23.14 -1.65 -0.53
CA ALA A 252 22.98 -2.79 -1.45
C ALA A 252 23.01 -4.14 -0.72
N GLY A 253 22.16 -5.07 -1.15
CA GLY A 253 22.08 -6.42 -0.58
C GLY A 253 20.77 -7.14 -0.94
N ALA A 254 20.60 -8.34 -0.39
CA ALA A 254 19.42 -9.16 -0.67
C ALA A 254 18.18 -8.61 0.07
N GLY A 255 17.13 -8.29 -0.69
CA GLY A 255 15.83 -7.88 -0.16
C GLY A 255 15.58 -6.37 -0.15
N LEU A 256 14.33 -5.99 0.11
CA LEU A 256 13.85 -4.61 0.12
C LEU A 256 14.46 -3.83 1.30
N PRO A 257 15.23 -2.76 1.02
CA PRO A 257 15.71 -1.81 2.04
C PRO A 257 14.58 -1.07 2.75
N ARG A 258 14.89 -0.31 3.81
CA ARG A 258 13.89 0.43 4.59
C ARG A 258 13.36 1.67 3.88
N ARG A 259 14.24 2.52 3.36
CA ARG A 259 13.90 3.87 2.88
C ARG A 259 13.61 3.87 1.38
N ALA A 260 12.74 4.77 0.92
CA ALA A 260 12.37 4.91 -0.49
C ALA A 260 13.59 5.10 -1.41
N PHE A 261 14.54 5.99 -1.05
CA PHE A 261 15.77 6.17 -1.84
C PHE A 261 16.59 4.87 -1.97
N ALA A 262 16.66 4.09 -0.90
CA ALA A 262 17.45 2.86 -0.89
C ALA A 262 16.74 1.77 -1.70
N MET A 263 15.41 1.68 -1.65
CA MET A 263 14.65 0.79 -2.51
C MET A 263 14.83 1.16 -3.99
N SER A 264 14.77 2.44 -4.33
CA SER A 264 14.92 2.88 -5.72
C SER A 264 16.33 2.64 -6.25
N GLN A 265 17.36 2.96 -5.46
CA GLN A 265 18.77 2.88 -5.87
C GLN A 265 19.35 1.47 -5.75
N PHE A 266 19.02 0.74 -4.68
CA PHE A 266 19.70 -0.50 -4.27
C PHE A 266 18.77 -1.70 -4.07
N GLY A 267 17.47 -1.54 -4.28
CA GLY A 267 16.52 -2.63 -4.11
C GLY A 267 16.83 -3.87 -4.97
N PRO A 268 16.04 -4.94 -4.80
CA PRO A 268 16.04 -6.13 -5.64
C PRO A 268 15.06 -5.99 -6.82
N GLY A 269 15.28 -6.73 -7.92
CA GLY A 269 14.51 -6.55 -9.16
C GLY A 269 15.24 -5.75 -10.26
N VAL A 270 14.47 -5.25 -11.22
CA VAL A 270 14.96 -4.49 -12.39
C VAL A 270 14.40 -3.07 -12.44
N ALA A 271 15.24 -2.11 -12.83
CA ALA A 271 14.80 -0.75 -13.12
C ALA A 271 14.03 -0.71 -14.45
N ILE A 272 12.74 -0.41 -14.38
CA ILE A 272 11.88 -0.23 -15.56
C ILE A 272 12.06 1.16 -16.13
N ALA A 273 12.13 2.19 -15.28
CA ALA A 273 12.54 3.53 -15.66
C ALA A 273 13.61 3.97 -14.67
N ALA A 274 14.79 4.34 -15.15
CA ALA A 274 15.85 4.85 -14.29
C ALA A 274 15.60 6.31 -13.91
N ASP A 275 16.05 6.72 -12.72
CA ASP A 275 16.02 8.13 -12.32
C ASP A 275 17.02 8.94 -13.18
N LYS A 276 16.48 9.87 -13.96
CA LYS A 276 17.26 10.73 -14.88
C LYS A 276 17.31 12.19 -14.44
N GLY A 277 16.91 12.52 -13.21
CA GLY A 277 16.79 13.94 -12.85
C GLY A 277 15.45 14.57 -13.24
N THR A 278 14.59 13.83 -13.97
CA THR A 278 13.39 14.37 -14.63
C THR A 278 12.20 13.43 -14.51
N GLN A 279 11.01 13.98 -14.75
CA GLN A 279 9.75 13.24 -14.74
C GLN A 279 9.79 12.05 -15.71
N VAL A 280 9.40 10.87 -15.24
CA VAL A 280 9.12 9.72 -16.10
C VAL A 280 7.82 9.97 -16.88
N ARG A 281 7.90 9.87 -18.21
CA ARG A 281 6.75 10.08 -19.12
C ARG A 281 6.42 8.89 -20.02
N ASP A 282 7.30 7.89 -20.06
CA ASP A 282 7.05 6.65 -20.79
C ASP A 282 6.49 5.60 -19.84
N PHE A 283 5.18 5.39 -19.94
CA PHE A 283 4.44 4.44 -19.11
C PHE A 283 4.31 3.06 -19.76
N ASN A 284 4.70 2.90 -21.03
CA ASN A 284 4.46 1.66 -21.81
C ASN A 284 5.17 0.43 -21.25
N ARG A 285 6.24 0.65 -20.48
CA ARG A 285 7.08 -0.40 -19.90
C ARG A 285 6.58 -0.83 -18.51
N MET A 286 5.69 -0.04 -17.91
CA MET A 286 5.15 -0.27 -16.57
C MET A 286 4.09 -1.37 -16.57
N GLN A 287 3.97 -2.05 -15.44
CA GLN A 287 2.96 -3.07 -15.18
C GLN A 287 2.42 -2.89 -13.76
N ASN A 288 1.15 -3.23 -13.56
CA ASN A 288 0.55 -3.20 -12.24
C ASN A 288 1.44 -3.96 -11.23
N GLY A 289 1.58 -3.42 -10.03
CA GLY A 289 2.49 -3.94 -9.01
C GLY A 289 3.91 -3.37 -9.07
N ASP A 290 4.32 -2.70 -10.14
CA ASP A 290 5.61 -2.01 -10.15
C ASP A 290 5.69 -1.00 -8.99
N LEU A 291 6.88 -0.90 -8.39
CA LEU A 291 7.16 0.14 -7.42
C LEU A 291 7.45 1.45 -8.15
N VAL A 292 6.80 2.52 -7.69
CA VAL A 292 7.00 3.88 -8.21
C VAL A 292 7.62 4.75 -7.13
N PHE A 293 8.54 5.62 -7.53
CA PHE A 293 9.30 6.44 -6.60
C PHE A 293 9.31 7.91 -7.04
N PHE A 294 9.30 8.79 -6.06
CA PHE A 294 9.18 10.23 -6.25
C PHE A 294 10.23 10.97 -5.43
N ASN A 295 10.55 12.17 -5.86
CA ASN A 295 11.26 13.18 -5.07
C ASN A 295 10.25 14.30 -4.80
N LEU A 296 9.53 14.20 -3.68
CA LEU A 296 8.47 15.12 -3.28
C LEU A 296 9.01 16.41 -2.68
N ASP A 297 10.16 16.37 -2.02
CA ASP A 297 10.86 17.51 -1.46
C ASP A 297 12.28 17.65 -2.04
N PRO A 298 12.45 18.31 -3.19
CA PRO A 298 13.77 18.48 -3.79
C PRO A 298 14.72 19.36 -2.96
N SER A 299 14.25 19.96 -1.86
CA SER A 299 15.11 20.68 -0.92
C SER A 299 15.91 19.74 -0.01
N ASP A 300 15.47 18.49 0.15
CA ASP A 300 16.16 17.46 0.94
C ASP A 300 17.26 16.73 0.15
N GLY A 301 17.29 16.94 -1.17
CA GLY A 301 18.24 16.33 -2.09
C GLY A 301 17.59 15.92 -3.40
N THR A 302 18.35 15.17 -4.21
CA THR A 302 17.89 14.66 -5.51
C THR A 302 17.37 13.23 -5.45
N GLN A 303 17.44 12.60 -4.27
CA GLN A 303 17.07 11.22 -4.07
C GLN A 303 15.54 11.06 -4.01
N ALA A 304 15.06 9.83 -4.13
CA ALA A 304 13.64 9.55 -3.94
C ALA A 304 13.30 9.51 -2.44
N ASP A 305 12.30 10.26 -2.02
CA ASP A 305 11.82 10.34 -0.64
C ASP A 305 10.49 9.60 -0.44
N HIS A 306 9.74 9.35 -1.52
CA HIS A 306 8.44 8.73 -1.47
C HIS A 306 8.34 7.51 -2.38
N SER A 307 7.52 6.54 -1.98
CA SER A 307 7.29 5.31 -2.74
C SER A 307 5.83 4.89 -2.76
N GLY A 308 5.46 4.10 -3.76
CA GLY A 308 4.12 3.54 -3.91
C GLY A 308 4.10 2.33 -4.83
N ILE A 309 2.90 1.78 -5.04
CA ILE A 309 2.63 0.62 -5.88
C ILE A 309 1.74 1.06 -7.03
N TYR A 310 2.18 0.85 -8.27
CA TYR A 310 1.40 1.19 -9.45
C TYR A 310 0.18 0.28 -9.58
N LEU A 311 -1.03 0.87 -9.58
CA LEU A 311 -2.28 0.13 -9.62
C LEU A 311 -2.74 -0.19 -11.03
N GLY A 312 -2.39 0.63 -12.01
CA GLY A 312 -2.88 0.52 -13.38
C GLY A 312 -3.46 1.84 -13.91
N VAL A 313 -4.25 1.73 -14.97
CA VAL A 313 -4.97 2.86 -15.56
C VAL A 313 -6.38 2.92 -14.98
N ASP A 314 -6.84 4.11 -14.59
CA ASP A 314 -8.18 4.32 -14.07
C ASP A 314 -9.25 4.46 -15.17
N ASP A 315 -10.50 4.61 -14.76
CA ASP A 315 -11.66 4.84 -15.62
C ASP A 315 -11.66 6.18 -16.38
N ALA A 316 -10.73 7.09 -16.06
CA ALA A 316 -10.49 8.33 -16.79
C ALA A 316 -9.25 8.25 -17.70
N GLY A 317 -8.53 7.12 -17.73
CA GLY A 317 -7.33 6.93 -18.55
C GLY A 317 -6.02 7.38 -17.89
N HIS A 318 -6.02 7.70 -16.59
CA HIS A 318 -4.83 8.13 -15.85
C HIS A 318 -4.09 6.98 -15.18
N HIS A 319 -2.78 7.09 -15.10
CA HIS A 319 -1.90 6.10 -14.47
C HIS A 319 -1.92 6.26 -12.95
N ARG A 320 -2.67 5.42 -12.23
CA ARG A 320 -2.83 5.50 -10.77
C ARG A 320 -1.83 4.67 -9.99
N PHE A 321 -1.47 5.18 -8.81
CA PHE A 321 -0.67 4.47 -7.84
C PHE A 321 -1.28 4.57 -6.43
N LEU A 322 -0.92 3.62 -5.59
CA LEU A 322 -1.31 3.53 -4.18
C LEU A 322 -0.08 3.78 -3.32
N SER A 323 -0.17 4.68 -2.34
CA SER A 323 0.94 4.93 -1.40
C SER A 323 0.40 5.41 -0.06
N SER A 324 1.16 5.18 1.02
CA SER A 324 0.84 5.77 2.32
C SER A 324 1.28 7.22 2.39
N ARG A 325 0.34 8.13 2.73
CA ARG A 325 0.58 9.58 2.66
C ARG A 325 0.14 10.27 3.95
N SER A 326 0.96 11.22 4.41
CA SER A 326 0.71 11.98 5.64
C SER A 326 -0.63 12.71 5.63
N LYS A 327 -0.96 13.41 4.53
CA LYS A 327 -2.24 14.15 4.40
C LYS A 327 -3.46 13.23 4.49
N ALA A 328 -3.45 12.08 3.82
CA ALA A 328 -4.55 11.12 3.89
C ALA A 328 -4.55 10.29 5.18
N ASN A 329 -3.46 10.39 5.96
CA ASN A 329 -3.18 9.56 7.11
C ASN A 329 -3.26 8.07 6.79
N GLY A 330 -2.47 7.62 5.82
CA GLY A 330 -2.39 6.20 5.48
C GLY A 330 -2.33 5.92 3.99
N PRO A 331 -2.32 4.63 3.61
CA PRO A 331 -2.42 4.15 2.23
C PRO A 331 -3.67 4.66 1.51
N THR A 332 -3.49 5.28 0.35
CA THR A 332 -4.58 5.75 -0.51
C THR A 332 -4.15 5.82 -1.99
N PHE A 333 -5.07 5.54 -2.91
CA PHE A 333 -4.96 5.92 -4.33
C PHE A 333 -5.87 7.11 -4.67
N GLY A 334 -6.41 7.75 -3.63
CA GLY A 334 -7.26 8.91 -3.73
C GLY A 334 -6.51 10.21 -3.99
N ASP A 335 -7.30 11.27 -4.22
CA ASP A 335 -6.80 12.55 -4.70
C ASP A 335 -6.60 13.57 -3.56
N PHE A 336 -6.91 13.20 -2.32
CA PHE A 336 -6.69 14.03 -1.14
C PHE A 336 -5.19 14.21 -0.87
N GLY A 337 -4.76 15.46 -0.70
CA GLY A 337 -3.33 15.83 -0.64
C GLY A 337 -2.62 15.84 -2.00
N GLY A 338 -3.36 15.68 -3.10
CA GLY A 338 -2.86 15.71 -4.47
C GLY A 338 -3.25 14.44 -5.26
N PRO A 339 -3.68 14.54 -6.52
CA PRO A 339 -4.09 13.36 -7.31
C PRO A 339 -3.03 12.26 -7.32
N ALA A 340 -3.41 11.02 -7.01
CA ALA A 340 -2.51 9.86 -7.03
C ALA A 340 -2.31 9.31 -8.46
N ILE A 341 -1.92 10.21 -9.36
CA ILE A 341 -1.68 9.94 -10.78
C ILE A 341 -0.21 10.23 -11.14
N LEU A 342 0.33 9.47 -12.09
CA LEU A 342 1.73 9.54 -12.53
C LEU A 342 1.92 10.43 -13.77
N ASP A 343 0.86 10.66 -14.53
CA ASP A 343 0.83 11.48 -15.73
C ASP A 343 0.29 12.90 -15.47
N GLY A 344 0.54 13.81 -16.42
CA GLY A 344 0.15 15.21 -16.31
C GLY A 344 1.11 16.07 -15.46
N GLY A 345 0.56 17.19 -14.95
CA GLY A 345 1.31 18.26 -14.27
C GLY A 345 1.08 18.36 -12.75
N GLY A 346 0.44 17.37 -12.13
CA GLY A 346 0.14 17.37 -10.70
C GLY A 346 1.37 17.19 -9.81
N HIS A 347 1.16 17.34 -8.49
CA HIS A 347 2.23 17.25 -7.47
C HIS A 347 3.04 15.95 -7.58
N PHE A 348 2.37 14.80 -7.69
CA PHE A 348 3.05 13.50 -7.79
C PHE A 348 3.60 13.27 -9.19
N ALA A 349 2.82 13.54 -10.23
CA ALA A 349 3.23 13.36 -11.62
C ALA A 349 4.54 14.10 -11.94
N THR A 350 4.66 15.38 -11.60
CA THR A 350 5.87 16.19 -11.88
C THR A 350 7.12 15.72 -11.11
N LYS A 351 6.91 14.95 -10.04
CA LYS A 351 7.94 14.47 -9.13
C LYS A 351 8.19 12.97 -9.25
N PHE A 352 7.56 12.30 -10.21
CA PHE A 352 7.73 10.88 -10.47
C PHE A 352 9.06 10.60 -11.18
N ARG A 353 9.95 9.82 -10.54
CA ARG A 353 11.37 9.73 -10.92
C ARG A 353 11.81 8.41 -11.50
N THR A 354 11.33 7.31 -10.94
CA THR A 354 11.86 5.98 -11.27
C THR A 354 10.85 4.90 -10.96
N VAL A 355 11.00 3.78 -11.68
CA VAL A 355 10.13 2.60 -11.59
C VAL A 355 10.98 1.36 -11.45
N ARG A 356 10.58 0.48 -10.54
CA ARG A 356 11.24 -0.79 -10.30
C ARG A 356 10.24 -1.93 -10.29
N ARG A 357 10.59 -3.02 -10.96
CA ARG A 357 9.84 -4.28 -10.89
C ARG A 357 10.63 -5.26 -10.03
N LEU A 358 10.04 -5.66 -8.91
CA LEU A 358 10.67 -6.55 -7.92
C LEU A 358 10.86 -7.96 -8.43
#